data_AF-A0A0A0HYM2-F1
#
_entry.id   AF-A0A0A0HYM2-F1
#
_cell.length_a   1.000
_cell.length_b   1.000
_cell.length_c   1.000
_cell.angle_alpha   90.00
_cell.angle_beta   90.00
_cell.angle_gamma   90.00
#
_symmetry.space_group_name_H-M   'P 1'
#
loop_
_entity.id
_entity.type
_entity.pdbx_description
1 polymer ?
#
loop_
_entity_poly.entity_id
_entity_poly.type
_entity_poly.pdbx_seq_one_letter_code
_entity_poly.pdbx_strand_id
1 'polypeptide(L)'
;MAKKYLLLCNRHNSIYGDEWCLFWGCRDEECGYTSDVRIAHRFNEEEIKEFKGRADDIPIPVYDLGLPEDYISKEKYNENIRVMIEKGTLNKVLGLDLKRL
;
A
#
# COMPACT_ATOMS: atom_id res chain seq x y z
N MET A 1 18.07 8.14 -4.09
CA MET A 1 17.04 7.80 -3.08
C MET A 1 16.81 6.30 -3.16
N ALA A 2 16.71 5.61 -2.02
CA ALA A 2 16.45 4.18 -1.99
C ALA A 2 14.98 3.91 -2.35
N LYS A 3 14.71 2.93 -3.21
CA LYS A 3 13.34 2.56 -3.61
C LYS A 3 12.55 2.09 -2.38
N LYS A 4 11.32 2.59 -2.21
CA LYS A 4 10.40 2.06 -1.19
C LYS A 4 9.26 1.28 -1.83
N TYR A 5 8.67 0.47 -0.99
CA TYR A 5 7.58 -0.42 -1.35
C TYR A 5 6.45 -0.25 -0.34
N LEU A 6 5.22 -0.32 -0.82
CA LEU A 6 4.07 -0.66 0.01
C LEU A 6 3.91 -2.18 0.01
N LEU A 7 3.42 -2.74 1.11
CA LEU A 7 3.07 -4.15 1.18
C LEU A 7 1.55 -4.30 1.17
N LEU A 8 1.01 -4.74 0.04
CA LEU A 8 -0.43 -5.00 -0.13
C LEU A 8 -0.78 -6.33 0.55
N CYS A 9 -1.74 -6.29 1.46
CA CYS A 9 -2.34 -7.45 2.12
C CYS A 9 -3.62 -7.87 1.39
N ASN A 10 -3.59 -9.03 0.75
CA ASN A 10 -4.70 -9.60 -0.02
C ASN A 10 -5.39 -10.79 0.70
N ARG A 11 -5.12 -10.99 1.99
CA ARG A 11 -5.80 -11.99 2.85
C ARG A 11 -6.90 -11.42 3.75
N HIS A 12 -7.04 -10.09 3.80
CA HIS A 12 -8.03 -9.39 4.62
C HIS A 12 -8.74 -8.31 3.82
N ASN A 13 -9.96 -7.98 4.23
CA ASN A 13 -10.71 -6.86 3.67
C ASN A 13 -10.40 -5.56 4.41
N SER A 14 -10.50 -4.45 3.68
CA SER A 14 -10.50 -3.13 4.29
C SER A 14 -11.76 -2.93 5.12
N ILE A 15 -11.65 -2.13 6.19
CA ILE A 15 -12.82 -1.64 6.94
C ILE A 15 -13.75 -0.79 6.07
N TYR A 16 -13.26 -0.30 4.93
CA TYR A 16 -14.02 0.53 3.99
C TYR A 16 -14.73 -0.28 2.88
N GLY A 17 -14.53 -1.60 2.81
CA GLY A 17 -15.13 -2.47 1.80
C GLY A 17 -14.12 -3.44 1.15
N ASP A 18 -14.63 -4.46 0.49
CA ASP A 18 -13.81 -5.48 -0.18
C ASP A 18 -13.17 -4.97 -1.49
N GLU A 19 -13.64 -3.83 -2.01
CA GLU A 19 -13.11 -3.18 -3.20
C GLU A 19 -11.82 -2.40 -2.95
N TRP A 20 -11.53 -2.05 -1.69
CA TRP A 20 -10.38 -1.22 -1.32
C TRP A 20 -9.15 -2.06 -0.99
N CYS A 21 -8.00 -1.60 -1.46
CA CYS A 21 -6.70 -2.18 -1.10
C CYS A 21 -6.41 -1.95 0.38
N LEU A 22 -5.79 -2.94 1.00
CA LEU A 22 -5.34 -2.89 2.38
C LEU A 22 -3.83 -3.06 2.40
N PHE A 23 -3.11 -2.14 3.03
CA PHE A 23 -1.66 -2.16 3.14
C PHE A 23 -1.23 -2.36 4.60
N TRP A 24 -0.01 -2.84 4.81
CA TRP A 24 0.58 -2.85 6.15
C TRP A 24 0.80 -1.42 6.65
N GLY A 25 0.31 -1.12 7.85
CA GLY A 25 0.41 0.21 8.45
C GLY A 25 1.79 0.48 9.06
N CYS A 26 2.08 1.76 9.32
CA CYS A 26 3.33 2.15 9.96
C CYS A 26 3.46 1.53 11.36
N ARG A 27 4.56 0.80 11.61
CA ARG A 27 4.83 0.14 12.90
C ARG A 27 4.88 1.11 14.07
N ASP A 28 5.35 2.34 13.84
CA ASP A 28 5.48 3.37 14.89
C ASP A 28 4.13 3.98 15.30
N GLU A 29 3.07 3.76 14.52
CA GLU A 29 1.71 4.25 14.81
C GLU A 29 0.76 3.13 15.28
N GLU A 30 1.29 1.96 15.68
CA GLU A 30 0.53 0.75 16.08
C GLU A 30 -0.55 0.31 15.09
N CYS A 31 -0.47 0.77 13.83
CA CYS A 31 -1.44 0.47 12.80
C CYS A 31 -1.09 -0.85 12.14
N GLY A 32 -1.80 -1.94 12.47
CA GLY A 32 -1.59 -3.24 11.83
C GLY A 32 -1.79 -3.18 10.31
N TYR A 33 -2.93 -2.65 9.87
CA TYR A 33 -3.25 -2.46 8.46
C TYR A 33 -3.99 -1.15 8.22
N THR A 34 -3.86 -0.61 7.01
CA THR A 34 -4.52 0.65 6.61
C THR A 34 -4.80 0.67 5.11
N SER A 35 -5.92 1.26 4.71
CA SER A 35 -6.18 1.59 3.30
C SER A 35 -5.67 2.99 2.93
N ASP A 36 -5.27 3.79 3.91
CA ASP A 36 -4.70 5.11 3.70
C ASP A 36 -3.20 4.99 3.34
N VAL A 37 -2.89 5.18 2.06
CA VAL A 37 -1.51 5.06 1.54
C VAL A 37 -0.55 6.11 2.11
N ARG A 38 -1.06 7.18 2.75
CA ARG A 38 -0.21 8.22 3.35
C ARG A 38 0.47 7.72 4.62
N ILE A 39 -0.19 6.84 5.36
CA ILE A 39 0.29 6.28 6.64
C ILE A 39 0.67 4.79 6.53
N ALA A 40 0.54 4.21 5.33
CA ALA A 40 1.04 2.87 5.05
C ALA A 40 2.57 2.81 5.14
N HIS A 41 3.11 1.70 5.66
CA HIS A 41 4.54 1.58 5.90
C HIS A 41 5.34 1.58 4.59
N ARG A 42 6.42 2.37 4.56
CA ARG A 42 7.37 2.48 3.45
C ARG A 42 8.56 1.54 3.65
N PHE A 43 8.39 0.29 3.25
CA PHE A 43 9.44 -0.74 3.34
C PHE A 43 10.62 -0.39 2.43
N ASN A 44 11.83 -0.58 2.93
CA ASN A 44 13.05 -0.52 2.14
C ASN A 44 13.31 -1.86 1.40
N GLU A 45 14.32 -1.88 0.52
CA GLU A 45 14.66 -3.06 -0.28
C GLU A 45 15.08 -4.29 0.54
N GLU A 46 15.67 -4.11 1.72
CA GLU A 46 16.08 -5.22 2.57
C GLU A 46 14.88 -5.82 3.29
N GLU A 47 14.03 -4.98 3.87
CA GLU A 47 12.80 -5.40 4.55
C GLU A 47 11.86 -6.11 3.58
N ILE A 48 11.65 -5.57 2.38
CA ILE A 48 10.64 -6.11 1.46
C ILE A 48 11.02 -7.47 0.87
N LYS A 49 12.31 -7.85 0.91
CA LYS A 49 12.79 -9.13 0.35
C LYS A 49 12.13 -10.33 1.02
N GLU A 50 11.78 -10.24 2.30
CA GLU A 50 11.16 -11.35 3.05
C GLU A 50 9.74 -11.70 2.57
N PHE A 51 9.11 -10.80 1.80
CA PHE A 51 7.77 -10.96 1.25
C PHE A 51 7.76 -11.36 -0.23
N LYS A 52 8.92 -11.39 -0.89
CA LYS A 52 9.00 -11.82 -2.30
C LYS A 52 8.52 -13.25 -2.45
N GLY A 53 7.55 -13.45 -3.36
CA GLY A 53 6.98 -14.77 -3.66
C GLY A 53 5.84 -15.20 -2.73
N ARG A 54 5.45 -14.38 -1.75
CA ARG A 54 4.21 -14.62 -0.99
C ARG A 54 3.00 -14.26 -1.85
N ALA A 55 1.96 -15.11 -1.80
CA ALA A 55 0.75 -14.90 -2.59
C ALA A 55 -0.13 -13.77 -2.04
N ASP A 56 -0.21 -13.65 -0.71
CA ASP A 56 -1.16 -12.74 -0.04
C ASP A 56 -0.53 -11.44 0.48
N ASP A 57 0.79 -11.35 0.51
CA ASP A 57 1.54 -10.12 0.86
C ASP A 57 2.36 -9.72 -0.36
N ILE A 58 1.84 -8.76 -1.12
CA ILE A 58 2.36 -8.41 -2.45
C ILE A 58 3.16 -7.10 -2.33
N PRO A 59 4.48 -7.13 -2.53
CA PRO A 59 5.28 -5.92 -2.63
C PRO A 59 4.89 -5.08 -3.84
N ILE A 60 4.61 -3.79 -3.62
CA ILE A 60 4.30 -2.84 -4.68
C ILE A 60 5.29 -1.66 -4.61
N PRO A 61 6.10 -1.43 -5.65
CA PRO A 61 6.95 -0.26 -5.71
C PRO A 61 6.12 1.03 -5.62
N VAL A 62 6.52 1.94 -4.74
CA VAL A 62 5.79 3.20 -4.51
C VAL A 62 5.72 4.05 -5.77
N TYR A 63 6.80 4.06 -6.55
CA TYR A 63 6.89 4.74 -7.84
C TYR A 63 5.81 4.30 -8.85
N ASP A 64 5.46 3.01 -8.89
CA ASP A 64 4.46 2.48 -9.83
C ASP A 64 3.04 2.97 -9.52
N LEU A 65 2.83 3.48 -8.30
CA LEU A 65 1.57 4.09 -7.86
C LEU A 65 1.53 5.61 -8.09
N GLY A 66 2.63 6.21 -8.59
CA GLY A 66 2.76 7.66 -8.71
C GLY A 66 2.74 8.39 -7.37
N LEU A 67 3.15 7.71 -6.29
CA LEU A 67 3.20 8.25 -4.94
C LEU A 67 4.63 8.69 -4.57
N PRO A 68 4.80 9.65 -3.63
CA PRO A 68 6.11 9.98 -3.10
C PRO A 68 6.66 8.83 -2.24
N GLU A 69 7.97 8.63 -2.29
CA GLU A 69 8.70 7.64 -1.48
C GLU A 69 8.71 8.03 0.01
N ASP A 70 8.78 9.34 0.29
CA ASP A 70 8.74 9.90 1.64
C ASP A 70 7.30 10.10 2.12
N TYR A 71 7.11 10.05 3.44
CA TYR A 71 5.82 10.36 4.06
C TYR A 71 5.42 11.81 3.80
N ILE A 72 4.14 12.00 3.48
CA ILE A 72 3.56 13.33 3.36
C ILE A 72 3.33 13.84 4.79
N SER A 73 3.75 15.08 5.08
CA SER A 73 3.49 15.68 6.40
C SER A 73 2.00 16.02 6.55
N LYS A 74 1.47 15.99 7.79
CA LYS A 74 0.04 16.21 8.05
C LYS A 74 -0.47 17.56 7.53
N GLU A 75 0.40 18.56 7.48
CA GLU A 75 0.12 19.91 6.99
C GLU A 75 -0.15 19.93 5.47
N LYS A 76 0.26 18.91 4.73
CA LYS A 76 0.14 18.80 3.26
C LYS A 76 -0.92 17.81 2.79
N TYR A 77 -1.75 17.27 3.70
CA TYR A 77 -2.70 16.21 3.38
C TYR A 77 -3.78 16.57 2.34
N ASN A 78 -3.94 17.84 1.96
CA ASN A 78 -5.12 18.33 1.25
C ASN A 78 -4.86 18.87 -0.18
N GLU A 79 -3.73 18.53 -0.81
CA GLU A 79 -3.38 19.16 -2.10
C GLU A 79 -4.03 18.52 -3.33
N ASN A 80 -4.42 17.23 -3.33
CA ASN A 80 -5.23 16.55 -4.37
C ASN A 80 -5.59 15.09 -3.94
N ILE A 81 -6.40 14.94 -2.89
CA ILE A 81 -6.67 13.68 -2.15
C ILE A 81 -6.91 12.45 -3.06
N ARG A 82 -5.93 11.53 -3.10
CA ARG A 82 -6.06 10.11 -3.47
C ARG A 82 -5.47 9.26 -2.35
N VAL A 83 -6.33 8.86 -1.42
CA VAL A 83 -5.92 8.28 -0.13
C VAL A 83 -6.05 6.77 -0.11
N MET A 84 -7.06 6.25 -0.80
CA MET A 84 -7.31 4.82 -0.92
C MET A 84 -7.21 4.42 -2.39
N ILE A 85 -6.80 3.18 -2.62
CA ILE A 85 -6.68 2.61 -3.96
C ILE A 85 -7.69 1.47 -4.05
N GLU A 86 -8.49 1.44 -5.11
CA GLU A 86 -9.36 0.31 -5.40
C GLU A 86 -8.53 -0.86 -5.95
N LYS A 87 -8.85 -2.09 -5.54
CA LYS A 87 -8.23 -3.33 -6.08
C LYS A 87 -8.31 -3.39 -7.60
N GLY A 88 -9.45 -2.98 -8.18
CA GLY A 88 -9.64 -2.91 -9.63
C GLY A 88 -8.69 -1.94 -10.34
N THR A 89 -8.23 -0.89 -9.67
CA THR A 89 -7.22 0.03 -10.21
C THR A 89 -5.86 -0.65 -10.26
N LEU A 90 -5.44 -1.36 -9.20
CA LEU A 90 -4.18 -2.11 -9.22
C LEU A 90 -4.19 -3.26 -10.22
N ASN A 91 -5.31 -3.98 -10.37
CA ASN A 91 -5.44 -5.01 -11.40
C ASN A 91 -5.16 -4.46 -12.80
N LYS A 92 -5.64 -3.25 -13.11
CA LYS A 92 -5.42 -2.59 -14.40
C LYS A 92 -3.99 -2.07 -14.58
N VAL A 93 -3.42 -1.43 -13.54
CA VAL A 93 -2.12 -0.77 -13.63
C VAL A 93 -0.96 -1.76 -13.54
N LEU A 94 -1.09 -2.78 -12.69
CA LEU A 94 -0.02 -3.72 -12.35
C LEU A 94 -0.27 -5.14 -12.86
N GLY A 95 -1.39 -5.40 -13.54
CA GLY A 95 -1.73 -6.72 -14.05
C GLY A 95 -2.00 -7.75 -12.95
N LEU A 96 -2.41 -7.30 -11.76
CA LEU A 96 -2.76 -8.19 -10.65
C LEU A 96 -4.15 -8.81 -10.86
N ASP A 97 -4.41 -9.92 -10.15
CA ASP A 97 -5.73 -10.57 -10.05
C ASP A 97 -6.21 -10.53 -8.59
N LEU A 98 -6.33 -9.32 -8.03
CA LEU A 98 -6.82 -9.12 -6.67
C LEU A 98 -8.32 -9.43 -6.63
N LYS A 99 -8.69 -10.45 -5.86
CA LYS A 99 -10.07 -10.86 -5.65
C LYS A 99 -10.71 -10.10 -4.49
N ARG A 100 -12.03 -9.98 -4.54
CA ARG A 100 -12.85 -9.64 -3.38
C ARG A 100 -12.88 -10.86 -2.47
N LEU A 101 -12.59 -10.68 -1.18
CA LEU A 101 -12.53 -11.77 -0.20
C LEU A 101 -13.84 -11.86 0.57
#